data_AF-A0A3D1AAN2-F1
#
_entry.id   AF-A0A3D1AAN2-F1
#
_cell.length_a   1.000
_cell.length_b   1.000
_cell.length_c   1.000
_cell.angle_alpha   90.00
_cell.angle_beta   90.00
_cell.angle_gamma   90.00
#
_symmetry.space_group_name_H-M   'P 1'
#
loop_
_entity.id
_entity.type
_entity.pdbx_description
1 polymer ?
#
loop_
_entity_poly.entity_id
_entity_poly.type
_entity_poly.pdbx_seq_one_letter_code
_entity_poly.pdbx_strand_id
1 'polypeptide(L)'
;MAGATKGVFAGLAPYIDNLNLPVFLFINPMFLFSGTFFPLDGMPGWVQFLVNLLPLTHLVNLTRAATFNTLSPAALWDLLYLLVLTAVVACVSIRRMKARLIK
;
A
#
# COMPACT_ATOMS: atom_id res chain seq x y z
N MET A 1 14.06 37.97 2.07
CA MET A 1 14.30 36.89 3.05
C MET A 1 13.51 35.59 2.75
N ALA A 2 13.20 35.27 1.48
CA ALA A 2 12.40 34.08 1.11
C ALA A 2 13.22 32.98 0.41
N GLY A 3 14.52 33.20 0.19
CA GLY A 3 15.42 32.23 -0.47
C GLY A 3 16.08 31.24 0.50
N ALA A 4 16.39 31.68 1.73
CA ALA A 4 17.11 30.85 2.71
C ALA A 4 16.27 29.67 3.21
N THR A 5 14.95 29.86 3.36
CA THR A 5 14.03 28.78 3.78
C THR A 5 13.96 27.66 2.74
N LYS A 6 13.98 27.98 1.44
CA LYS A 6 13.93 26.96 0.37
C LYS A 6 15.14 26.02 0.39
N GLY A 7 16.33 26.52 0.75
CA GLY A 7 17.55 25.71 0.86
C GLY A 7 17.51 24.67 1.99
N VAL A 8 16.88 25.00 3.12
CA VAL A 8 16.71 24.07 4.25
C VAL A 8 15.73 22.94 3.87
N PHE A 9 14.63 23.27 3.19
CA PHE A 9 13.71 22.26 2.67
C PHE A 9 14.31 21.44 1.52
N ALA A 10 15.10 22.07 0.64
CA ALA A 10 15.79 21.39 -0.45
C ALA A 10 16.89 20.42 0.02
N GLY A 11 17.45 20.60 1.23
CA GLY A 11 18.42 19.67 1.83
C GLY A 11 17.79 18.42 2.46
N LEU A 12 16.53 18.51 2.91
CA LEU A 12 15.72 17.36 3.36
C LEU A 12 14.99 16.67 2.21
N ALA A 13 14.70 17.41 1.14
CA ALA A 13 14.04 16.94 -0.08
C ALA A 13 14.69 15.74 -0.78
N PRO A 14 16.03 15.57 -0.92
CA PRO A 14 16.59 14.46 -1.69
C PRO A 14 16.22 13.09 -1.12
N TYR A 15 15.92 12.99 0.18
CA TYR A 15 15.39 11.76 0.75
C TYR A 15 13.90 11.55 0.43
N ILE A 16 13.10 12.62 0.48
CA ILE A 16 11.68 12.59 0.13
C ILE A 16 11.47 12.33 -1.37
N ASP A 17 12.31 12.89 -2.24
CA ASP A 17 12.26 12.68 -3.69
C ASP A 17 12.49 11.20 -4.07
N ASN A 18 13.36 10.50 -3.32
CA ASN A 18 13.56 9.06 -3.47
C ASN A 18 12.36 8.23 -2.98
N LEU A 19 11.59 8.72 -2.01
CA LEU A 19 10.33 8.11 -1.60
C LEU A 19 9.19 8.43 -2.59
N ASN A 20 9.31 9.55 -3.32
CA ASN A 20 8.29 10.01 -4.23
C ASN A 20 8.17 9.10 -5.46
N LEU A 21 9.29 8.63 -6.00
CA LEU A 21 9.31 7.75 -7.18
C LEU A 21 8.51 6.44 -6.95
N PRO A 22 8.76 5.67 -5.88
CA PRO A 22 8.00 4.45 -5.61
C PRO A 22 6.53 4.74 -5.30
N VAL A 23 6.23 5.83 -4.59
CA VAL A 23 4.85 6.20 -4.27
C VAL A 23 4.07 6.52 -5.55
N PHE A 24 4.63 7.36 -6.43
CA PHE A 24 3.98 7.69 -7.70
C PHE A 24 3.88 6.50 -8.65
N LEU A 25 4.91 5.66 -8.72
CA LEU A 25 4.95 4.55 -9.68
C LEU A 25 4.15 3.32 -9.21
N PHE A 26 4.08 3.06 -7.91
CA PHE A 26 3.42 1.88 -7.35
C PHE A 26 2.13 2.23 -6.61
N ILE A 27 2.16 3.17 -5.65
CA ILE A 27 0.99 3.45 -4.81
C ILE A 27 -0.14 4.08 -5.62
N ASN A 28 0.13 5.03 -6.50
CA ASN A 28 -0.90 5.66 -7.33
C ASN A 28 -1.66 4.67 -8.21
N PRO A 29 -1.01 3.82 -9.04
CA PRO A 29 -1.76 2.82 -9.80
C PRO A 29 -2.41 1.79 -8.89
N MET A 30 -1.75 1.34 -7.81
CA MET A 30 -2.37 0.44 -6.84
C MET A 30 -3.66 1.01 -6.26
N PHE A 31 -3.68 2.30 -5.94
CA PHE A 31 -4.84 3.01 -5.43
C PHE A 31 -5.96 3.08 -6.46
N LEU A 32 -5.62 3.44 -7.70
CA LEU A 32 -6.58 3.48 -8.81
C LEU A 32 -7.26 2.12 -9.06
N PHE A 33 -6.48 1.04 -8.98
CA PHE A 33 -6.95 -0.32 -9.22
C PHE A 33 -7.48 -1.05 -7.98
N SER A 34 -7.45 -0.44 -6.78
CA SER A 34 -7.87 -1.09 -5.51
C SER A 34 -9.38 -1.34 -5.38
N GLY A 35 -10.16 -1.14 -6.44
CA GLY A 35 -11.61 -1.30 -6.41
C GLY A 35 -12.37 -0.09 -5.83
N THR A 36 -11.69 1.02 -5.53
CA THR A 36 -12.29 2.28 -5.04
C THR A 36 -12.92 3.11 -6.15
N PHE A 37 -12.23 3.26 -7.29
CA PHE A 37 -12.71 4.06 -8.43
C PHE A 37 -13.33 3.21 -9.54
N PHE A 38 -12.85 1.97 -9.72
CA PHE A 38 -13.31 1.07 -10.76
C PHE A 38 -13.80 -0.25 -10.13
N PRO A 39 -15.07 -0.65 -10.36
CA PRO A 39 -15.59 -1.91 -9.83
C PRO A 39 -14.87 -3.12 -10.46
N LEU A 40 -14.58 -4.13 -9.64
CA LEU A 40 -13.76 -5.29 -10.01
C LEU A 40 -14.47 -6.28 -10.93
N ASP A 41 -15.81 -6.27 -10.91
CA ASP A 41 -16.65 -7.27 -11.59
C ASP A 41 -16.64 -7.13 -13.12
N GLY A 42 -16.23 -5.98 -13.66
CA GLY A 42 -16.20 -5.70 -15.09
C GLY A 42 -14.81 -5.78 -15.75
N MET A 43 -13.77 -6.15 -14.99
CA MET A 43 -12.39 -6.11 -15.49
C MET A 43 -11.97 -7.42 -16.18
N PRO A 44 -11.04 -7.37 -17.15
CA PRO A 44 -10.45 -8.57 -17.74
C PRO A 44 -9.85 -9.48 -16.66
N GLY A 45 -9.96 -10.81 -16.81
CA GLY A 45 -9.55 -11.77 -15.77
C GLY A 45 -8.09 -11.64 -15.30
N TRP A 46 -7.18 -11.16 -16.16
CA TRP A 46 -5.79 -10.89 -15.77
C TRP A 46 -5.66 -9.71 -14.79
N VAL A 47 -6.51 -8.69 -14.93
CA VAL A 47 -6.57 -7.56 -14.01
C VAL A 47 -7.16 -8.00 -12.68
N GLN A 48 -8.19 -8.85 -12.69
CA GLN A 48 -8.77 -9.40 -11.46
C GLN A 48 -7.73 -10.19 -10.65
N PHE A 49 -6.85 -10.95 -11.32
CA PHE A 49 -5.77 -11.65 -10.63
C PHE A 49 -4.78 -10.67 -9.96
N LEU A 50 -4.36 -9.63 -10.69
CA LEU A 50 -3.48 -8.59 -10.13
C LEU A 50 -4.15 -7.91 -8.93
N VAL A 51 -5.40 -7.51 -9.06
CA VAL A 51 -6.12 -6.75 -8.03
C VAL A 51 -6.38 -7.58 -6.77
N ASN A 52 -6.60 -8.89 -6.89
CA ASN A 52 -6.66 -9.80 -5.75
C ASN A 52 -5.29 -10.02 -5.07
N LEU A 53 -4.19 -9.73 -5.74
CA LEU A 53 -2.85 -9.78 -5.12
C LEU A 53 -2.56 -8.51 -4.31
N LEU A 54 -3.18 -7.39 -4.68
CA LEU A 54 -2.95 -6.10 -4.04
C LEU A 54 -3.55 -6.08 -2.61
N PRO A 55 -2.75 -5.83 -1.57
CA PRO A 55 -3.27 -5.70 -0.20
C PRO A 55 -4.25 -4.54 -0.06
N LEU A 56 -4.06 -3.49 -0.86
CA LEU A 56 -4.90 -2.30 -0.81
C LEU A 56 -6.37 -2.63 -1.13
N THR A 57 -6.62 -3.59 -2.02
CA THR A 57 -7.97 -4.06 -2.36
C THR A 57 -8.67 -4.69 -1.17
N HIS A 58 -7.97 -5.59 -0.44
CA HIS A 58 -8.50 -6.22 0.76
C HIS A 58 -8.79 -5.19 1.86
N LEU A 59 -7.93 -4.17 2.01
CA LEU A 59 -8.13 -3.10 2.98
C LEU A 59 -9.38 -2.26 2.67
N VAL A 60 -9.59 -1.93 1.39
CA VAL A 60 -10.76 -1.17 0.93
C VAL A 60 -12.03 -1.99 1.11
N ASN A 61 -12.01 -3.27 0.75
CA ASN A 61 -13.14 -4.19 0.95
C ASN A 61 -13.51 -4.29 2.43
N LEU A 62 -12.52 -4.44 3.32
CA LEU A 62 -12.73 -4.49 4.77
C LEU A 62 -13.34 -3.19 5.30
N THR A 63 -12.79 -2.04 4.89
CA THR A 63 -13.28 -0.71 5.30
C THR A 63 -14.73 -0.52 4.86
N ARG A 64 -15.05 -0.93 3.63
CA ARG A 64 -16.43 -0.88 3.09
C ARG A 64 -17.36 -1.79 3.89
N ALA A 65 -16.96 -3.04 4.15
CA ALA A 65 -17.74 -3.99 4.93
C ALA A 65 -18.00 -3.46 6.36
N ALA A 66 -17.02 -2.80 6.97
CA ALA A 66 -17.17 -2.15 8.27
C ALA A 66 -18.14 -0.96 8.24
N THR A 67 -18.07 -0.10 7.20
CA THR A 67 -18.98 1.06 7.07
C THR A 67 -20.43 0.64 6.83
N PHE A 68 -20.67 -0.37 6.00
CA PHE A 68 -22.02 -0.86 5.71
C PHE A 68 -22.51 -1.93 6.71
N ASN A 69 -21.71 -2.24 7.74
CA ASN A 69 -21.96 -3.33 8.69
C ASN A 69 -22.29 -4.68 8.01
N THR A 70 -21.71 -4.91 6.82
CA THR A 70 -21.86 -6.13 6.01
C THR A 70 -20.67 -7.06 6.26
N LEU A 71 -20.45 -7.38 7.54
CA LEU A 71 -19.39 -8.29 7.96
C LEU A 71 -19.74 -9.71 7.49
N SER A 72 -19.24 -10.06 6.30
CA SER A 72 -19.34 -11.40 5.74
C SER A 72 -18.11 -12.24 6.11
N PRO A 73 -18.16 -13.58 5.96
CA PRO A 73 -16.98 -14.43 6.12
C PRO A 73 -15.80 -14.04 5.21
N ALA A 74 -16.07 -13.38 4.08
CA ALA A 74 -15.04 -12.87 3.18
C ALA A 74 -14.23 -11.73 3.82
N ALA A 75 -14.86 -10.87 4.63
CA ALA A 75 -14.15 -9.80 5.34
C ALA A 75 -13.17 -10.35 6.39
N LEU A 76 -13.51 -11.48 7.04
CA LEU A 76 -12.59 -12.20 7.93
C LEU A 76 -11.36 -12.74 7.18
N TRP A 77 -11.56 -13.23 5.95
CA TRP A 77 -10.46 -13.68 5.09
C TRP A 77 -9.56 -12.53 4.68
N ASP A 78 -10.14 -11.40 4.26
CA ASP A 78 -9.40 -10.18 3.90
C ASP A 78 -8.55 -9.68 5.08
N LEU A 79 -9.12 -9.69 6.29
CA LEU A 79 -8.43 -9.30 7.52
C LEU A 79 -7.25 -10.23 7.83
N LEU A 80 -7.47 -11.55 7.74
CA LEU A 80 -6.45 -12.55 8.01
C LEU A 80 -5.31 -12.46 6.98
N TYR A 81 -5.65 -12.28 5.69
CA TYR A 81 -4.68 -12.07 4.63
C TYR A 81 -3.81 -10.83 4.89
N LEU A 82 -4.42 -9.70 5.23
CA LEU A 82 -3.70 -8.46 5.57
C LEU A 82 -2.79 -8.63 6.78
N LEU A 83 -3.25 -9.34 7.82
CA LEU A 83 -2.47 -9.56 9.03
C LEU A 83 -1.25 -10.45 8.74
N VAL A 84 -1.43 -11.53 8.00
CA VAL A 84 -0.33 -12.42 7.56
C VAL A 84 0.66 -11.65 6.68
N LEU A 85 0.17 -10.91 5.68
CA LEU A 85 1.04 -10.15 4.79
C LEU A 85 1.84 -9.09 5.56
N THR A 86 1.19 -8.37 6.48
CA THR A 86 1.85 -7.36 7.32
C THR A 86 2.93 -8.02 8.18
N ALA A 87 2.64 -9.17 8.81
CA ALA A 87 3.62 -9.91 9.59
C ALA A 87 4.81 -10.39 8.75
N VAL A 88 4.56 -10.89 7.53
CA VAL A 88 5.61 -11.32 6.59
C VAL A 88 6.49 -10.14 6.17
N VAL A 89 5.89 -9.04 5.73
CA VAL A 89 6.62 -7.83 5.31
C VAL A 89 7.40 -7.24 6.49
N ALA A 90 6.81 -7.17 7.67
CA ALA A 90 7.48 -6.72 8.88
C ALA A 90 8.67 -7.63 9.24
N CYS A 91 8.48 -8.96 9.21
CA CYS A 91 9.54 -9.92 9.48
C CYS A 91 10.70 -9.79 8.48
N VAL A 92 10.40 -9.69 7.18
CA VAL A 92 11.41 -9.51 6.13
C VAL A 92 12.13 -8.17 6.30
N SER A 93 11.40 -7.10 6.60
CA SER A 93 11.97 -5.76 6.84
C SER A 93 12.92 -5.76 8.03
N ILE A 94 12.50 -6.34 9.16
CA ILE A 94 13.33 -6.46 10.37
C ILE A 94 14.56 -7.32 10.09
N ARG A 95 14.42 -8.45 9.39
CA ARG A 95 15.56 -9.31 9.00
C ARG A 95 16.55 -8.57 8.10
N ARG A 96 16.05 -7.82 7.11
CA ARG A 96 16.88 -7.00 6.20
C ARG A 96 17.59 -5.86 6.93
N MET A 97 16.93 -5.22 7.90
CA MET A 97 17.55 -4.18 8.74
C MET A 97 18.63 -4.77 9.65
N LYS A 98 18.35 -5.90 10.33
CA LYS A 98 19.35 -6.59 11.17
C LYS A 98 20.56 -7.06 10.36
N ALA A 99 20.34 -7.57 9.15
CA ALA A 99 21.43 -7.97 8.26
C ALA A 99 22.31 -6.81 7.78
N ARG A 100 21.80 -5.57 7.79
CA ARG A 100 22.58 -4.36 7.47
C ARG A 100 23.33 -3.77 8.67
N LEU A 101 22.94 -4.09 9.90
CA LEU A 101 23.60 -3.60 11.12
C LEU A 101 24.81 -4.45 11.57
N ILE A 102 24.99 -5.66 11.03
CA ILE A 102 26.13 -6.54 11.36
C ILE A 102 27.25 -6.37 10.32
N LYS A 103 27.53 -5.13 9.92
CA LYS A 103 28.73 -4.81 9.15
C LYS A 103 29.34 -3.51 9.64
#